data_AF-A0A6I4RCA8-F1
#
_entry.id   AF-A0A6I4RCA8-F1
#
_cell.length_a   1.000
_cell.length_b   1.000
_cell.length_c   1.000
_cell.angle_alpha   90.00
_cell.angle_beta   90.00
_cell.angle_gamma   90.00
#
_symmetry.space_group_name_H-M   'P 1'
#
loop_
_entity.id
_entity.type
_entity.pdbx_description
1 polymer ?
#
loop_
_entity_poly.entity_id
_entity_poly.type
_entity_poly.pdbx_seq_one_letter_code
_entity_poly.pdbx_strand_id
1 'polypeptide(L)' 'MTLIDFGAGVTGLLFLGGLVMTQMPKHWQTTSGWLLVSLAGIPLFCMAIAIMVKVPMLLFGVMGWACFHAGRNPRWRR' A
#
# COMPACT_ATOMS: atom_id res chain seq x y z
N MET A 1 6.51 -8.85 9.31
CA MET A 1 5.15 -8.28 9.25
C MET A 1 4.76 -7.98 10.68
N THR A 2 4.76 -6.70 11.05
CA THR A 2 4.55 -6.25 12.42
C THR A 2 3.06 -6.27 12.78
N LEU A 3 2.72 -6.28 14.07
CA LEU A 3 1.33 -6.19 14.55
C LEU A 3 0.59 -4.97 13.96
N ILE A 4 1.33 -3.89 13.72
CA ILE A 4 0.85 -2.63 13.14
C ILE A 4 0.42 -2.83 11.68
N ASP A 5 1.19 -3.59 10.89
CA ASP A 5 0.84 -3.91 9.49
C ASP A 5 -0.46 -4.71 9.41
N PHE A 6 -0.66 -5.63 10.36
CA PHE A 6 -1.87 -6.45 10.43
C PHE A 6 -3.09 -5.60 10.83
N GLY A 7 -2.95 -4.77 11.87
CA GLY A 7 -4.02 -3.86 12.31
C GLY A 7 -4.44 -2.86 11.22
N ALA A 8 -3.46 -2.21 10.58
CA ALA A 8 -3.72 -1.28 9.48
C ALA A 8 -4.39 -1.97 8.27
N GLY A 9 -3.98 -3.20 7.95
CA GLY A 9 -4.58 -4.00 6.89
C GLY A 9 -6.05 -4.33 7.15
N VAL A 10 -6.38 -4.79 8.37
CA VAL A 10 -7.76 -5.16 8.75
C VAL A 10 -8.66 -3.93 8.80
N THR A 11 -8.22 -2.83 9.44
CA THR A 11 -9.00 -1.59 9.50
C THR A 11 -9.23 -1.00 8.11
N GLY A 12 -8.22 -0.99 7.25
CA GLY A 12 -8.36 -0.50 5.88
C GLY A 12 -9.31 -1.37 5.03
N LEU A 13 -9.30 -2.69 5.22
CA LEU A 13 -10.22 -3.60 4.52
C LEU A 13 -11.68 -3.36 4.95
N LEU A 14 -11.92 -3.15 6.25
CA LEU A 14 -13.25 -2.80 6.77
C LEU A 14 -13.73 -1.47 6.21
N PHE A 15 -12.84 -0.47 6.13
CA PHE A 15 -13.16 0.83 5.57
C PHE A 15 -13.49 0.74 4.07
N LEU A 16 -12.70 -0.04 3.31
CA LEU A 16 -12.96 -0.31 1.90
C LEU A 16 -14.32 -1.01 1.71
N GLY A 17 -14.61 -2.02 2.53
CA GLY A 17 -15.90 -2.71 2.53
C GLY A 17 -17.07 -1.75 2.78
N GLY A 18 -16.95 -0.87 3.77
CA GLY A 18 -17.96 0.15 4.07
C GLY A 18 -18.14 1.18 2.95
N LEU A 19 -17.05 1.62 2.32
CA LEU A 19 -17.10 2.51 1.15
C LEU A 19 -17.82 1.85 -0.02
N VAL A 20 -17.49 0.60 -0.34
CA VAL A 20 -18.19 -0.15 -1.39
C VAL A 20 -19.67 -0.27 -1.07
N MET A 21 -20.04 -0.64 0.16
CA MET A 21 -21.44 -0.76 0.57
C MET A 21 -22.24 0.54 0.42
N THR A 22 -21.61 1.69 0.69
CA THR A 22 -22.29 3.00 0.62
C THR A 22 -22.31 3.61 -0.78
N GLN A 23 -21.29 3.35 -1.61
CA GLN A 23 -21.14 3.98 -2.93
C GLN A 23 -21.60 3.08 -4.08
N MET A 24 -21.77 1.76 -3.87
CA MET A 24 -22.14 0.84 -4.94
C MET A 24 -23.59 1.09 -5.40
N PRO A 25 -23.83 1.30 -6.71
CA PRO A 25 -25.17 1.50 -7.23
C PRO A 25 -26.08 0.30 -6.94
N LYS A 26 -27.37 0.54 -6.66
CA LYS A 26 -28.35 -0.51 -6.33
C LYS A 26 -28.40 -1.65 -7.37
N HIS A 27 -28.21 -1.34 -8.65
CA HIS A 27 -28.21 -2.34 -9.72
C HIS A 27 -26.97 -3.28 -9.70
N TRP A 28 -25.90 -2.87 -9.03
CA TRP A 28 -24.70 -3.68 -8.81
C TRP A 28 -24.72 -4.45 -7.48
N GLN A 29 -25.69 -4.20 -6.59
CA GLN A 29 -25.85 -4.92 -5.32
C GLN A 29 -26.42 -6.34 -5.48
N THR A 30 -25.91 -7.08 -6.46
CA THR A 30 -26.21 -8.49 -6.68
C THR A 30 -25.04 -9.35 -6.18
N THR A 31 -25.28 -10.63 -5.90
CA THR A 31 -24.22 -11.57 -5.49
C THR A 31 -23.05 -11.58 -6.48
N SER A 32 -23.34 -11.51 -7.78
CA SER A 32 -22.32 -11.42 -8.83
C SER A 32 -21.51 -10.13 -8.76
N GLY A 33 -22.14 -9.00 -8.46
CA GLY A 33 -21.45 -7.72 -8.25
C GLY A 33 -20.52 -7.75 -7.04
N TRP A 34 -20.97 -8.31 -5.93
CA TRP A 34 -20.15 -8.51 -4.72
C TRP A 34 -18.97 -9.45 -4.95
N LEU A 35 -19.16 -10.52 -5.73
CA LEU A 35 -18.09 -11.42 -6.12
C LEU A 35 -17.03 -10.71 -6.98
N LEU A 36 -17.45 -9.90 -7.96
CA LEU A 36 -16.53 -9.13 -8.79
C LEU A 36 -15.73 -8.12 -7.97
N VAL A 37 -16.39 -7.39 -7.06
CA VAL A 37 -15.70 -6.44 -6.18
C VAL A 37 -14.76 -7.15 -5.22
N SER A 38 -15.10 -8.34 -4.72
CA SER A 38 -14.19 -9.11 -3.87
C SER A 38 -13.00 -9.64 -4.66
N LEU A 39 -13.25 -10.13 -5.88
CA LEU A 39 -12.25 -10.70 -6.77
C LEU A 39 -11.22 -9.65 -7.23
N ALA A 40 -11.65 -8.43 -7.55
CA ALA A 40 -10.76 -7.36 -8.00
C ALA A 40 -10.26 -6.49 -6.85
N GLY A 41 -11.16 -6.12 -5.92
CA GLY A 41 -10.91 -5.15 -4.87
C GLY A 41 -9.94 -5.66 -3.79
N ILE A 42 -10.07 -6.91 -3.34
CA ILE A 42 -9.17 -7.45 -2.30
C ILE A 42 -7.73 -7.54 -2.81
N PRO A 43 -7.45 -8.12 -4.00
CA PRO A 43 -6.08 -8.14 -4.53
C PRO A 43 -5.51 -6.74 -4.80
N LEU A 44 -6.31 -5.82 -5.35
CA LEU A 44 -5.89 -4.44 -5.59
C LEU A 44 -5.56 -3.72 -4.28
N PHE A 45 -6.37 -3.92 -3.24
CA PHE A 45 -6.13 -3.36 -1.92
C PHE A 45 -4.83 -3.88 -1.30
N CYS A 46 -4.60 -5.20 -1.36
CA CYS A 46 -3.35 -5.80 -0.92
C CYS A 46 -2.14 -5.27 -1.69
N MET A 47 -2.26 -5.10 -3.02
CA MET A 47 -1.21 -4.48 -3.84
C MET A 47 -0.95 -3.03 -3.43
N ALA A 48 -1.99 -2.24 -3.18
CA ALA A 48 -1.85 -0.84 -2.75
C ALA A 48 -1.10 -0.74 -1.41
N ILE A 49 -1.44 -1.58 -0.43
CA ILE A 49 -0.70 -1.65 0.84
C ILE A 49 0.75 -2.06 0.61
N ALA A 50 0.99 -3.09 -0.22
CA ALA A 50 2.35 -3.55 -0.51
C ALA A 50 3.20 -2.45 -1.15
N ILE A 51 2.62 -1.63 -2.03
CA ILE A 51 3.28 -0.47 -2.63
C ILE A 51 3.54 0.60 -1.56
N MET A 52 2.55 0.94 -0.73
CA MET A 52 2.69 1.94 0.32
C MET A 52 3.77 1.58 1.36
N VAL A 53 4.03 0.30 1.60
CA VAL A 53 5.11 -0.13 2.50
C VAL A 53 6.46 -0.19 1.80
N LYS A 54 6.51 -0.76 0.59
CA LYS A 54 7.78 -0.99 -0.13
C LYS A 54 8.37 0.28 -0.74
N VAL A 55 7.54 1.19 -1.25
CA VAL A 55 8.02 2.41 -1.93
C VAL A 55 8.79 3.33 -0.97
N PRO A 56 8.28 3.66 0.24
CA PRO A 56 9.05 4.45 1.19
C PRO A 56 10.36 3.78 1.59
N MET A 57 10.32 2.46 1.83
CA MET A 57 11.53 1.70 2.18
C MET A 57 12.61 1.78 1.09
N LEU A 58 12.19 1.68 -0.19
CA LEU A 58 13.09 1.88 -1.33
C LEU A 58 13.61 3.31 -1.40
N LEU A 59 12.77 4.33 -1.20
CA LEU A 59 13.19 5.74 -1.20
C LEU A 59 14.20 6.03 -0.09
N PHE A 60 13.99 5.51 1.12
CA PHE A 60 14.96 5.62 2.21
C PHE A 60 16.27 4.90 1.88
N GLY A 61 16.21 3.72 1.26
CA GLY A 61 17.39 3.00 0.79
C GLY A 61 18.20 3.79 -0.25
N VAL A 62 17.52 4.36 -1.26
CA VAL A 62 18.13 5.20 -2.29
C VAL A 62 18.76 6.46 -1.69
N MET A 63 18.06 7.12 -0.76
CA MET A 63 18.58 8.30 -0.08
C MET A 63 19.84 7.96 0.75
N GLY A 64 19.82 6.86 1.50
CA GLY A 64 20.97 6.39 2.26
C GLY A 64 22.17 6.07 1.37
N TRP A 65 21.94 5.40 0.23
CA TRP A 65 22.96 5.14 -0.78
C TRP A 65 23.56 6.44 -1.34
N ALA A 66 22.71 7.40 -1.70
CA ALA A 66 23.14 8.70 -2.21
C ALA A 66 23.99 9.47 -1.18
N CYS A 67 23.56 9.51 0.09
CA CYS A 67 24.31 10.14 1.18
C CYS A 67 25.67 9.46 1.41
N PHE A 68 25.71 8.12 1.39
CA PHE A 68 26.96 7.36 1.55
C PHE A 68 27.96 7.67 0.42
N HIS A 69 27.49 7.72 -0.83
CA HIS A 69 28.35 8.08 -1.97
C HIS A 69 28.78 9.55 -1.96
N ALA A 70 27.91 10.47 -1.54
CA ALA A 70 28.27 11.87 -1.37
C ALA A 70 29.39 12.06 -0.33
N GLY A 71 29.37 11.31 0.77
CA GLY A 71 30.42 11.33 1.80
C GLY A 71 31.75 10.68 1.38
N ARG A 72 31.77 9.84 0.34
CA ARG A 72 33.01 9.23 -0.20
C ARG A 72 33.74 10.10 -1.22
N ASN A 73 33.29 11.33 -1.47
CA ASN A 73 33.89 12.21 -2.47
C ASN A 73 35.33 12.61 -2.06
N PRO A 74 36.38 12.21 -2.79
CA PRO A 74 37.78 12.40 -2.38
C PRO A 74 38.23 13.87 -2.36
N ARG A 75 37.40 14.80 -2.85
CA ARG A 75 37.66 16.25 -2.80
C ARG A 75 37.58 16.84 -1.38
N TRP A 76 36.90 16.17 -0.45
CA TRP A 76 36.72 16.63 0.95
C TRP A 76 37.73 16.00 1.94
N ARG A 77 38.67 15.16 1.46
CA ARG A 77 39.68 14.46 2.27
C ARG A 77 41.11 15.02 2.11
N ARG A 78 41.26 16.19 1.51
CA ARG A 78 42.52 16.96 1.50
C ARG A 78 42.45 18.07 2.52
#